data_AF-A0A1M6SSG3-F1
#
_entry.id   AF-A0A1M6SSG3-F1
#
_cell.length_a   1.000
_cell.length_b   1.000
_cell.length_c   1.000
_cell.angle_alpha   90.00
_cell.angle_beta   90.00
_cell.angle_gamma   90.00
#
_symmetry.space_group_name_H-M   'P 1'
#
loop_
_entity.id
_entity.type
_entity.pdbx_description
1 polymer ?
#
loop_
_entity_poly.entity_id
_entity_poly.type
_entity_poly.pdbx_seq_one_letter_code
_entity_poly.pdbx_strand_id
1 'polypeptide(L)'
;MRKLIILSALLLSQTVFGQLSATLKANRDQFVAFEPVNMTVNITNLSGKPLTLQNRTNQPWIEFFVRDHTGRNVLSTKDVAYSPVSIGTGQTVASTFTLNNSFNLTNPGSYSVLAVIRMPGEGDRKGTPTQSTHFTVTRGVTAWSQSVGVPGTAGDQRKYRLITFSGDKYPELYIQVEDQKRGRMLATHSLGRHITFRKFQTSLDRQNNLHVLFHTSPSVACHTVINPAGRTIERTYHKNSATGVPRLLPTTSGNVSVVNSIPYDPQKEAEEKAKFHNISEIPGGVQQ
;
A
#
# COMPACT_ATOMS: atom_id res chain seq x y z
N MET A 1 -25.79 -66.58 13.67
CA MET A 1 -24.82 -65.82 14.49
C MET A 1 -24.13 -64.81 13.59
N ARG A 2 -24.46 -63.52 13.75
CA ARG A 2 -23.58 -62.41 14.23
C ARG A 2 -22.84 -61.72 13.04
N LYS A 3 -23.36 -60.58 12.54
CA LYS A 3 -23.10 -59.18 12.98
C LYS A 3 -21.67 -58.73 12.61
N LEU A 4 -21.38 -57.56 12.04
CA LEU A 4 -22.14 -56.40 11.58
C LEU A 4 -21.11 -55.51 10.84
N ILE A 5 -21.45 -54.99 9.67
CA ILE A 5 -20.71 -53.94 8.94
C ILE A 5 -20.93 -52.61 9.66
N ILE A 6 -19.88 -51.84 9.98
CA ILE A 6 -19.98 -50.37 10.14
C ILE A 6 -18.73 -49.70 9.58
N LEU A 7 -18.90 -49.16 8.38
CA LEU A 7 -18.06 -48.16 7.73
C LEU A 7 -18.50 -46.79 8.28
N SER A 8 -17.65 -46.09 9.04
CA SER A 8 -17.94 -44.73 9.51
C SER A 8 -17.15 -43.73 8.66
N ALA A 9 -17.75 -43.32 7.54
CA ALA A 9 -17.31 -42.18 6.76
C ALA A 9 -17.86 -40.91 7.42
N LEU A 10 -16.99 -40.15 8.08
CA LEU A 10 -17.31 -38.85 8.64
C LEU A 10 -17.36 -37.82 7.49
N LEU A 11 -18.53 -37.68 6.87
CA LEU A 11 -18.85 -36.62 5.91
C LEU A 11 -18.89 -35.27 6.65
N LEU A 12 -17.80 -34.51 6.51
CA LEU A 12 -17.77 -33.08 6.78
C LEU A 12 -18.77 -32.37 5.84
N SER A 13 -19.95 -32.07 6.35
CA SER A 13 -20.96 -31.27 5.69
C SER A 13 -20.58 -29.79 5.75
N GLN A 14 -19.79 -29.32 4.78
CA GLN A 14 -19.68 -27.89 4.51
C GLN A 14 -20.95 -27.44 3.80
N THR A 15 -21.98 -27.05 4.56
CA THR A 15 -23.14 -26.36 4.00
C THR A 15 -22.81 -24.88 3.81
N VAL A 16 -22.09 -24.56 2.74
CA VAL A 16 -22.03 -23.19 2.22
C VAL A 16 -23.08 -23.07 1.13
N PHE A 17 -24.33 -22.77 1.52
CA PHE A 17 -25.31 -22.23 0.58
C PHE A 17 -25.08 -20.72 0.46
N GLY A 18 -23.93 -20.34 -0.09
CA GLY A 18 -23.62 -18.96 -0.41
C GLY A 18 -23.90 -18.70 -1.89
N GLN A 19 -24.94 -17.93 -2.19
CA GLN A 19 -25.13 -17.33 -3.53
C GLN A 19 -24.02 -16.32 -3.87
N LEU A 20 -23.23 -15.94 -2.87
CA LEU A 20 -22.10 -15.06 -2.94
C LEU A 20 -20.93 -15.69 -2.18
N SER A 21 -19.74 -15.68 -2.76
CA SER A 21 -18.49 -15.94 -2.05
C SER A 21 -17.64 -14.69 -2.06
N ALA A 22 -17.01 -14.36 -0.93
CA ALA A 22 -16.21 -13.15 -0.83
C ALA A 22 -14.93 -13.37 -0.03
N THR A 23 -13.83 -12.84 -0.55
CA THR A 23 -12.52 -12.87 0.11
C THR A 23 -11.99 -11.46 0.27
N LEU A 24 -11.43 -11.18 1.44
CA LEU A 24 -10.78 -9.92 1.77
C LEU A 24 -9.27 -10.13 1.78
N LYS A 25 -8.53 -9.22 1.16
CA LYS A 25 -7.07 -9.18 1.21
C LYS A 25 -6.59 -7.75 1.41
N ALA A 26 -5.62 -7.57 2.30
CA ALA A 26 -4.87 -6.33 2.38
C ALA A 26 -3.81 -6.30 1.26
N ASN A 27 -3.48 -5.13 0.74
CA ASN A 27 -2.39 -4.99 -0.22
C ASN A 27 -1.00 -5.21 0.42
N ARG A 28 -0.91 -5.05 1.75
CA ARG A 28 0.29 -5.23 2.58
C ARG A 28 -0.11 -5.76 3.96
N ASP A 29 0.80 -6.47 4.60
CA ASP A 29 0.59 -6.97 5.97
C ASP A 29 1.00 -5.94 7.03
N GLN A 30 1.81 -4.96 6.64
CA GLN A 30 2.31 -3.90 7.51
C GLN A 30 2.22 -2.55 6.81
N PHE A 31 1.78 -1.54 7.55
CA PHE A 31 1.62 -0.16 7.10
C PHE A 31 2.31 0.82 8.04
N VAL A 32 2.78 1.94 7.49
CA VAL A 32 3.22 3.06 8.32
C VAL A 32 2.00 3.89 8.75
N ALA A 33 2.01 4.41 9.98
CA ALA A 33 0.94 5.25 10.49
C ALA A 33 0.67 6.42 9.53
N PHE A 34 -0.62 6.69 9.29
CA PHE A 34 -1.12 7.66 8.31
C PHE A 34 -0.96 7.28 6.83
N GLU A 35 -0.42 6.10 6.50
CA GLU A 35 -0.46 5.54 5.15
C GLU A 35 -1.89 5.06 4.80
N PRO A 36 -2.34 5.22 3.55
CA PRO A 36 -3.60 4.62 3.09
C PRO A 36 -3.59 3.09 3.17
N VAL A 37 -4.45 2.52 4.01
CA VAL A 37 -4.67 1.07 4.11
C VAL A 37 -5.69 0.65 3.05
N ASN A 38 -5.19 0.05 1.97
CA ASN A 38 -6.03 -0.40 0.85
C ASN A 38 -6.36 -1.89 0.99
N MET A 39 -7.65 -2.20 0.95
CA MET A 39 -8.19 -3.54 1.02
C MET A 39 -8.87 -3.90 -0.29
N THR A 40 -8.56 -5.08 -0.82
CA THR A 40 -9.20 -5.63 -2.01
C THR A 40 -10.18 -6.72 -1.58
N VAL A 41 -11.43 -6.59 -2.00
CA VAL A 41 -12.49 -7.56 -1.81
C VAL A 41 -12.75 -8.23 -3.14
N ASN A 42 -12.51 -9.53 -3.23
CA ASN A 42 -12.91 -10.33 -4.39
C ASN A 42 -14.26 -10.94 -4.13
N ILE A 43 -15.23 -10.61 -4.98
CA ILE A 43 -16.62 -11.02 -4.84
C ILE A 43 -16.95 -11.92 -6.01
N THR A 44 -17.31 -13.16 -5.71
CA THR A 44 -17.71 -14.17 -6.70
C THR A 44 -19.21 -14.36 -6.63
N ASN A 45 -19.89 -14.14 -7.75
CA ASN A 45 -21.32 -14.41 -7.88
C ASN A 45 -21.52 -15.91 -8.19
N LEU A 46 -21.97 -16.65 -7.18
CA LEU A 46 -22.32 -18.07 -7.29
C LEU A 46 -23.83 -18.26 -7.52
N SER A 47 -24.59 -17.16 -7.67
CA SER A 47 -26.01 -17.21 -7.99
C SER A 47 -26.22 -17.48 -9.48
N GLY A 48 -27.38 -18.03 -9.84
CA GLY A 48 -27.75 -18.28 -11.23
C GLY A 48 -28.15 -17.02 -12.02
N LYS A 49 -28.05 -15.81 -11.45
CA LYS A 49 -28.48 -14.55 -12.08
C LYS A 49 -27.42 -13.46 -11.91
N PRO A 50 -27.35 -12.47 -12.83
CA PRO A 50 -26.52 -11.29 -12.60
C PRO A 50 -26.92 -10.58 -11.31
N LEU A 51 -25.92 -10.09 -10.57
CA LEU A 51 -26.08 -9.42 -9.29
C LEU A 51 -25.53 -7.99 -9.37
N THR A 52 -26.31 -7.02 -8.90
CA THR A 52 -25.87 -5.62 -8.79
C THR A 52 -25.86 -5.20 -7.33
N LEU A 53 -24.67 -5.01 -6.76
CA LEU A 53 -24.45 -4.52 -5.41
C LEU A 53 -24.43 -2.99 -5.44
N GLN A 54 -25.27 -2.34 -4.64
CA GLN A 54 -25.36 -0.88 -4.61
C GLN A 54 -25.87 -0.40 -3.26
N ASN A 55 -25.46 0.80 -2.86
CA ASN A 55 -25.91 1.40 -1.60
C ASN A 55 -27.42 1.66 -1.65
N ARG A 56 -28.07 1.50 -0.51
CA ARG A 56 -29.45 1.91 -0.25
C ARG A 56 -29.45 3.01 0.81
N THR A 57 -30.59 3.65 1.02
CA THR A 57 -30.76 4.67 2.06
C THR A 57 -30.32 4.10 3.42
N ASN A 58 -29.26 4.69 4.00
CA ASN A 58 -28.64 4.27 5.27
C ASN A 58 -28.14 2.82 5.32
N GLN A 59 -27.91 2.19 4.16
CA GLN A 59 -27.44 0.81 4.08
C GLN A 59 -26.42 0.67 2.95
N PRO A 60 -25.11 0.78 3.25
CA PRO A 60 -24.09 0.47 2.26
C PRO A 60 -24.14 -1.04 1.92
N TRP A 61 -23.88 -1.39 0.67
CA TRP A 61 -23.86 -2.79 0.24
C TRP A 61 -22.67 -3.55 0.82
N ILE A 62 -21.65 -2.84 1.30
CA ILE A 62 -20.49 -3.39 1.98
C ILE A 62 -20.20 -2.60 3.25
N GLU A 63 -19.93 -3.31 4.33
CA GLU A 63 -19.58 -2.75 5.63
C GLU A 63 -18.29 -3.40 6.12
N PHE A 64 -17.38 -2.60 6.66
CA PHE A 64 -16.13 -3.08 7.23
C PHE A 64 -16.21 -3.04 8.75
N PHE A 65 -15.81 -4.13 9.40
CA PHE A 65 -15.67 -4.18 10.85
C PHE A 65 -14.19 -4.29 11.18
N VAL A 66 -13.64 -3.24 11.76
CA VAL A 66 -12.24 -3.18 12.17
C VAL A 66 -12.16 -3.40 13.67
N ARG A 67 -11.25 -4.29 14.11
CA ARG A 67 -10.93 -4.50 15.51
C ARG A 67 -9.48 -4.21 15.79
N ASP A 68 -9.20 -3.62 16.95
CA ASP A 68 -7.86 -3.41 17.47
C ASP A 68 -7.28 -4.71 18.08
N HIS A 69 -6.03 -4.64 18.53
CA HIS A 69 -5.32 -5.74 19.20
C HIS A 69 -6.01 -6.25 20.48
N THR A 70 -6.87 -5.44 21.11
CA THR A 70 -7.66 -5.84 22.28
C THR A 70 -8.98 -6.51 21.89
N GLY A 71 -9.26 -6.64 20.60
CA GLY A 71 -10.51 -7.18 20.06
C GLY A 71 -11.67 -6.19 20.07
N ARG A 72 -11.44 -4.93 20.45
CA ARG A 72 -12.49 -3.89 20.47
C ARG A 72 -12.72 -3.36 19.07
N ASN A 73 -13.98 -3.08 18.73
CA ASN A 73 -14.33 -2.49 17.45
C ASN A 73 -13.83 -1.04 17.39
N VAL A 74 -13.09 -0.71 16.33
CA VAL A 74 -12.75 0.67 15.98
C VAL A 74 -13.98 1.29 15.33
N LEU A 75 -14.49 2.37 15.91
CA LEU A 75 -15.70 3.01 15.40
C LEU A 75 -15.44 3.67 14.04
N SER A 76 -16.39 3.48 13.12
CA SER A 76 -16.41 4.26 11.87
C SER A 76 -16.72 5.71 12.21
N THR A 77 -15.87 6.62 11.74
CA THR A 77 -15.99 8.07 11.96
C THR A 77 -16.76 8.75 10.81
N LYS A 78 -16.91 8.08 9.66
CA LYS A 78 -17.56 8.62 8.48
C LYS A 78 -18.29 7.54 7.69
N ASP A 79 -19.52 7.85 7.30
CA ASP A 79 -20.26 7.06 6.32
C ASP A 79 -19.64 7.26 4.94
N VAL A 80 -19.26 6.15 4.31
CA VAL A 80 -18.69 6.15 2.97
C VAL A 80 -19.66 5.47 2.02
N ALA A 81 -20.11 6.21 1.02
CA ALA A 81 -20.86 5.65 -0.09
C ALA A 81 -19.89 4.96 -1.05
N TYR A 82 -20.00 3.64 -1.16
CA TYR A 82 -19.22 2.85 -2.11
C TYR A 82 -19.87 2.79 -3.49
N SER A 83 -19.05 2.82 -4.55
CA SER A 83 -19.56 2.69 -5.92
C SER A 83 -20.31 1.37 -6.11
N PRO A 84 -21.37 1.35 -6.94
CA PRO A 84 -22.09 0.13 -7.26
C PRO A 84 -21.22 -0.82 -8.09
N VAL A 85 -21.45 -2.12 -7.95
CA VAL A 85 -20.72 -3.19 -8.64
C VAL A 85 -21.70 -4.16 -9.27
N SER A 86 -21.55 -4.43 -10.57
CA SER A 86 -22.32 -5.45 -11.29
C SER A 86 -21.46 -6.67 -11.54
N ILE A 87 -21.97 -7.85 -11.20
CA ILE A 87 -21.25 -9.12 -11.26
C ILE A 87 -22.09 -10.13 -12.04
N GLY A 88 -21.59 -10.57 -13.20
CA GLY A 88 -22.24 -11.62 -13.98
C GLY A 88 -22.26 -12.97 -13.24
N THR A 89 -23.16 -13.85 -13.63
CA THR A 89 -23.23 -15.22 -13.10
C THR A 89 -21.89 -15.94 -13.26
N GLY A 90 -21.35 -16.52 -12.17
CA GLY A 90 -20.07 -17.22 -12.16
C GLY A 90 -18.84 -16.30 -12.25
N GLN A 91 -19.01 -14.98 -12.33
CA GLN A 91 -17.89 -14.04 -12.42
C GLN A 91 -17.38 -13.63 -11.03
N THR A 92 -16.09 -13.27 -10.99
CA THR A 92 -15.44 -12.66 -9.83
C THR A 92 -15.02 -11.24 -10.15
N VAL A 93 -15.36 -10.29 -9.28
CA VAL A 93 -14.96 -8.88 -9.40
C VAL A 93 -14.11 -8.49 -8.19
N ALA A 94 -12.98 -7.84 -8.46
CA ALA A 94 -12.11 -7.27 -7.44
C ALA A 94 -12.44 -5.79 -7.22
N SER A 95 -12.83 -5.41 -6.01
CA SER A 95 -13.10 -4.03 -5.61
C SER A 95 -12.11 -3.57 -4.55
N THR A 96 -11.51 -2.39 -4.72
CA THR A 96 -10.51 -1.85 -3.78
C THR A 96 -11.07 -0.70 -2.96
N PHE A 97 -10.82 -0.71 -1.66
CA PHE A 97 -11.36 0.22 -0.67
C PHE A 97 -10.24 0.74 0.24
N THR A 98 -10.26 2.02 0.58
CA THR A 98 -9.31 2.62 1.53
C THR A 98 -9.94 2.76 2.91
N LEU A 99 -9.44 2.04 3.91
CA LEU A 99 -10.06 1.99 5.26
C LEU A 99 -9.91 3.30 6.04
N ASN A 100 -8.79 4.02 5.86
CA ASN A 100 -8.50 5.25 6.61
C ASN A 100 -9.51 6.39 6.33
N ASN A 101 -10.35 6.25 5.30
CA ASN A 101 -11.42 7.20 5.01
C ASN A 101 -12.56 7.13 6.06
N SER A 102 -12.78 5.95 6.65
CA SER A 102 -13.83 5.69 7.63
C SER A 102 -13.28 5.40 9.03
N PHE A 103 -12.12 4.75 9.14
CA PHE A 103 -11.58 4.31 10.43
C PHE A 103 -10.31 5.08 10.81
N ASN A 104 -10.20 5.42 12.10
CA ASN A 104 -8.98 6.01 12.63
C ASN A 104 -7.92 4.93 12.87
N LEU A 105 -7.06 4.72 11.88
CA LEU A 105 -5.97 3.74 11.90
C LEU A 105 -4.59 4.40 12.13
N THR A 106 -4.54 5.53 12.84
CA THR A 106 -3.27 6.25 13.08
C THR A 106 -2.46 5.66 14.23
N ASN A 107 -3.13 4.94 15.13
CA ASN A 107 -2.49 4.36 16.30
C ASN A 107 -1.71 3.10 15.92
N PRO A 108 -0.44 2.98 16.32
CA PRO A 108 0.32 1.76 16.11
C PRO A 108 -0.33 0.57 16.83
N GLY A 109 -0.29 -0.59 16.19
CA GLY A 109 -0.86 -1.82 16.73
C GLY A 109 -1.30 -2.77 15.64
N SER A 110 -1.67 -3.98 16.04
CA SER A 110 -2.27 -4.97 15.15
C SER A 110 -3.77 -4.73 15.04
N TYR A 111 -4.29 -4.88 13.82
CA TYR A 111 -5.69 -4.74 13.49
C TYR A 111 -6.19 -5.98 12.77
N SER A 112 -7.48 -6.25 12.90
CA SER A 112 -8.18 -7.27 12.13
C SER A 112 -9.40 -6.65 11.47
N VAL A 113 -9.65 -7.04 10.23
CA VAL A 113 -10.76 -6.50 9.44
C VAL A 113 -11.51 -7.64 8.79
N LEU A 114 -12.83 -7.57 8.88
CA LEU A 114 -13.73 -8.38 8.09
C LEU A 114 -14.68 -7.45 7.33
N ALA A 115 -15.08 -7.86 6.14
CA ALA A 115 -16.10 -7.18 5.36
C ALA A 115 -17.40 -8.00 5.39
N VAL A 116 -18.53 -7.33 5.45
CA VAL A 116 -19.86 -7.95 5.31
C VAL A 116 -20.50 -7.36 4.07
N ILE A 117 -20.81 -8.23 3.10
CA ILE A 117 -21.47 -7.84 1.85
C ILE A 117 -22.95 -8.18 1.94
N ARG A 118 -23.80 -7.24 1.58
CA ARG A 118 -25.26 -7.38 1.64
C ARG A 118 -25.83 -7.41 0.23
N MET A 119 -26.61 -8.44 -0.08
CA MET A 119 -27.25 -8.54 -1.39
C MET A 119 -28.53 -7.69 -1.46
N PRO A 120 -28.94 -7.25 -2.66
CA PRO A 120 -30.21 -6.58 -2.84
C PRO A 120 -31.37 -7.51 -2.47
N GLY A 121 -32.21 -7.09 -1.53
CA GLY A 121 -33.43 -7.82 -1.16
C GLY A 121 -33.25 -8.77 0.02
N GLU A 122 -32.02 -8.93 0.52
CA GLU A 122 -31.80 -9.50 1.85
C GLU A 122 -32.20 -8.49 2.93
N GLY A 123 -32.79 -8.99 4.02
CA GLY A 123 -33.13 -8.13 5.18
C GLY A 123 -31.88 -7.63 5.91
N ASP A 124 -32.03 -6.55 6.66
CA ASP A 124 -30.96 -5.74 7.29
C ASP A 124 -29.93 -6.52 8.12
N ARG A 125 -30.27 -7.72 8.58
CA ARG A 125 -29.42 -8.59 9.41
C ARG A 125 -28.69 -9.69 8.64
N LYS A 126 -28.96 -9.83 7.34
CA LYS A 126 -28.32 -10.82 6.47
C LYS A 126 -27.20 -10.15 5.67
N GLY A 127 -26.10 -10.89 5.53
CA GLY A 127 -24.94 -10.50 4.77
C GLY A 127 -23.91 -11.61 4.79
N THR A 128 -23.12 -11.70 3.72
CA THR A 128 -22.05 -12.67 3.56
C THR A 128 -20.77 -12.06 4.15
N PRO A 129 -20.28 -12.56 5.31
CA PRO A 129 -19.02 -12.11 5.86
C PRO A 129 -17.84 -12.70 5.08
N THR A 130 -16.77 -11.93 4.94
CA THR A 130 -15.47 -12.45 4.52
C THR A 130 -14.75 -13.09 5.70
N GLN A 131 -13.69 -13.86 5.40
CA GLN A 131 -12.68 -14.17 6.40
C GLN A 131 -12.02 -12.89 6.93
N SER A 132 -11.56 -12.94 8.18
CA SER A 132 -10.82 -11.84 8.80
C SER A 132 -9.42 -11.76 8.21
N THR A 133 -9.02 -10.55 7.82
CA THR A 133 -7.67 -10.22 7.38
C THR A 133 -6.96 -9.42 8.47
N HIS A 134 -5.71 -9.77 8.76
CA HIS A 134 -4.90 -9.12 9.78
C HIS A 134 -3.84 -8.24 9.13
N PHE A 135 -3.57 -7.07 9.73
CA PHE A 135 -2.44 -6.23 9.37
C PHE A 135 -1.94 -5.47 10.60
N THR A 136 -0.73 -4.91 10.50
CA THR A 136 -0.13 -4.12 11.57
C THR A 136 0.15 -2.70 11.10
N VAL A 137 -0.12 -1.72 11.95
CA VAL A 137 0.29 -0.33 11.75
C VAL A 137 1.47 -0.02 12.67
N THR A 138 2.53 0.57 12.14
CA THR A 138 3.72 0.97 12.90
C THR A 138 4.06 2.44 12.69
N ARG A 139 4.84 3.06 13.58
CA ARG A 139 5.33 4.44 13.38
C ARG A 139 6.54 4.52 12.45
N GLY A 140 7.26 3.40 12.27
CA GLY A 140 8.61 3.42 11.73
C GLY A 140 9.58 4.25 12.57
N VAL A 141 10.79 4.49 12.05
CA VAL A 141 11.81 5.30 12.71
C VAL A 141 12.02 6.60 11.93
N THR A 142 11.82 7.75 12.57
CA THR A 142 12.09 9.03 11.91
C THR A 142 13.60 9.23 11.80
N ALA A 143 14.12 9.22 10.57
CA ALA A 143 15.54 9.39 10.28
C ALA A 143 15.92 10.85 10.02
N TRP A 144 14.97 11.68 9.57
CA TRP A 144 15.18 13.10 9.33
C TRP A 144 13.85 13.85 9.40
N SER A 145 13.88 15.12 9.84
CA SER A 145 12.71 15.99 9.77
C SER A 145 13.09 17.45 9.66
N GLN A 146 12.30 18.23 8.92
CA GLN A 146 12.47 19.68 8.82
C GLN A 146 11.12 20.36 8.57
N SER A 147 10.92 21.51 9.21
CA SER A 147 9.76 22.37 8.99
C SER A 147 10.11 23.48 7.98
N VAL A 148 9.21 23.74 7.04
CA VAL A 148 9.35 24.73 5.97
C VAL A 148 8.07 25.56 5.84
N GLY A 149 8.18 26.78 5.31
CA GLY A 149 7.02 27.59 4.94
C GLY A 149 6.38 27.10 3.63
N VAL A 150 5.09 27.37 3.44
CA VAL A 150 4.42 27.16 2.14
C VAL A 150 4.55 28.42 1.29
N PRO A 151 5.12 28.34 0.07
CA PRO A 151 5.14 29.48 -0.84
C PRO A 151 3.72 29.97 -1.14
N GLY A 152 3.49 31.29 -1.09
CA GLY A 152 2.21 31.91 -1.41
C GLY A 152 1.19 31.97 -0.26
N THR A 153 1.44 31.31 0.89
CA THR A 153 0.54 31.36 2.04
C THR A 153 1.30 31.72 3.31
N ALA A 154 1.15 32.95 3.79
CA ALA A 154 1.80 33.42 5.00
C ALA A 154 1.36 32.62 6.24
N GLY A 155 2.33 32.18 7.04
CA GLY A 155 2.11 31.48 8.30
C GLY A 155 1.73 30.00 8.18
N ASP A 156 1.54 29.47 6.98
CA ASP A 156 1.38 28.03 6.77
C ASP A 156 2.75 27.34 6.75
N GLN A 157 2.92 26.35 7.62
CA GLN A 157 4.14 25.55 7.71
C GLN A 157 3.86 24.08 7.39
N ARG A 158 4.82 23.43 6.74
CA ARG A 158 4.81 21.99 6.47
C ARG A 158 6.00 21.37 7.16
N LYS A 159 5.75 20.26 7.85
CA LYS A 159 6.82 19.47 8.46
C LYS A 159 7.01 18.21 7.63
N TYR A 160 8.15 18.13 6.96
CA TYR A 160 8.60 16.92 6.30
C TYR A 160 9.26 15.99 7.32
N ARG A 161 9.00 14.69 7.21
CA ARG A 161 9.67 13.63 7.95
C ARG A 161 10.02 12.50 7.00
N LEU A 162 11.28 12.08 7.02
CA LEU A 162 11.71 10.85 6.37
C LEU A 162 11.72 9.75 7.42
N ILE A 163 10.98 8.68 7.14
CA ILE A 163 10.79 7.55 8.03
C ILE A 163 11.42 6.34 7.39
N THR A 164 12.33 5.68 8.09
CA THR A 164 12.82 4.36 7.70
C THR A 164 11.91 3.30 8.30
N PHE A 165 11.48 2.37 7.46
CA PHE A 165 10.64 1.27 7.88
C PHE A 165 11.20 -0.02 7.30
N SER A 166 11.56 -0.94 8.20
CA SER A 166 11.96 -2.30 7.85
C SER A 166 10.82 -3.23 8.23
N GLY A 167 9.94 -3.49 7.27
CA GLY A 167 8.96 -4.58 7.40
C GLY A 167 9.59 -5.93 7.06
N ASP A 168 8.75 -6.90 6.69
CA ASP A 168 9.18 -8.30 6.51
C ASP A 168 10.03 -8.57 5.26
N LYS A 169 10.16 -7.61 4.34
CA LYS A 169 10.86 -7.78 3.06
C LYS A 169 12.16 -6.99 2.98
N TYR A 170 12.05 -5.71 2.64
CA TYR A 170 13.18 -4.83 2.41
C TYR A 170 12.96 -3.53 3.19
N PRO A 171 14.04 -2.88 3.67
CA PRO A 171 13.94 -1.55 4.23
C PRO A 171 13.43 -0.57 3.17
N GLU A 172 12.41 0.20 3.53
CA GLU A 172 11.80 1.23 2.69
C GLU A 172 11.93 2.59 3.36
N LEU A 173 12.09 3.61 2.54
CA LEU A 173 12.09 5.00 2.97
C LEU A 173 10.71 5.59 2.68
N TYR A 174 10.10 6.20 3.68
CA TYR A 174 8.79 6.85 3.60
C TYR A 174 8.96 8.35 3.75
N ILE A 175 8.09 9.09 3.08
CA ILE A 175 7.89 10.51 3.33
C ILE A 175 6.58 10.68 4.08
N GLN A 176 6.62 11.56 5.08
CA GLN A 176 5.45 12.01 5.81
C GLN A 176 5.43 13.54 5.81
N VAL A 177 4.29 14.13 5.44
CA VAL A 177 4.11 15.59 5.33
C VAL A 177 2.95 16.01 6.20
N GLU A 178 3.22 16.83 7.19
CA GLU A 178 2.22 17.34 8.14
C GLU A 178 1.99 18.84 7.92
N ASP A 179 0.73 19.26 7.93
CA ASP A 179 0.34 20.65 8.13
C ASP A 179 0.46 20.99 9.62
N GLN A 180 1.57 21.64 10.00
CA GLN A 180 1.90 21.90 11.40
C GLN A 180 0.91 22.85 12.07
N LYS A 181 0.30 23.76 11.31
CA LYS A 181 -0.67 24.73 11.84
C LYS A 181 -1.99 24.05 12.20
N ARG A 182 -2.41 23.07 11.39
CA ARG A 182 -3.68 22.36 11.55
C ARG A 182 -3.54 21.00 12.26
N GLY A 183 -2.32 20.57 12.56
CA GLY A 183 -2.02 19.24 13.12
C GLY A 183 -2.49 18.09 12.22
N ARG A 184 -2.59 18.31 10.90
CA ARG A 184 -3.19 17.35 9.97
C ARG A 184 -2.10 16.70 9.12
N MET A 185 -2.12 15.38 9.03
CA MET A 185 -1.28 14.67 8.07
C MET A 185 -1.81 14.90 6.65
N LEU A 186 -0.94 15.38 5.76
CA LEU A 186 -1.27 15.63 4.35
C LEU A 186 -0.96 14.42 3.48
N ALA A 187 0.19 13.78 3.71
CA ALA A 187 0.62 12.61 2.95
C ALA A 187 1.50 11.70 3.81
N THR A 188 1.37 10.39 3.62
CA THR A 188 2.35 9.39 4.04
C THR A 188 2.39 8.31 2.98
N HIS A 189 3.55 8.11 2.35
CA HIS A 189 3.71 7.08 1.32
C HIS A 189 5.19 6.67 1.19
N SER A 190 5.40 5.49 0.61
CA SER A 190 6.74 4.96 0.33
C SER A 190 7.41 5.76 -0.81
N LEU A 191 8.68 6.12 -0.60
CA LEU A 191 9.58 6.60 -1.65
C LEU A 191 10.23 5.42 -2.40
N GLY A 192 10.34 4.26 -1.75
CA GLY A 192 10.87 3.04 -2.32
C GLY A 192 11.85 2.33 -1.39
N ARG A 193 12.44 1.25 -1.88
CA ARG A 193 13.48 0.49 -1.18
C ARG A 193 14.70 1.37 -0.93
N HIS A 194 15.27 1.31 0.26
CA HIS A 194 16.49 2.04 0.56
C HIS A 194 17.52 1.13 1.23
N ILE A 195 18.78 1.42 0.96
CA ILE A 195 19.90 0.81 1.66
C ILE A 195 20.15 1.60 2.95
N THR A 196 19.95 0.96 4.10
CA THR A 196 20.07 1.56 5.43
C THR A 196 21.49 2.03 5.77
N PHE A 197 22.54 1.33 5.29
CA PHE A 197 23.93 1.67 5.62
C PHE A 197 24.49 2.88 4.85
N ARG A 198 23.80 3.35 3.79
CA ARG A 198 24.16 4.60 3.09
C ARG A 198 23.19 5.70 3.49
N LYS A 199 23.72 6.80 4.01
CA LYS A 199 22.91 7.97 4.33
C LYS A 199 22.28 8.53 3.06
N PHE A 200 20.97 8.78 3.12
CA PHE A 200 20.28 9.57 2.12
C PHE A 200 20.72 11.04 2.24
N GLN A 201 20.59 11.78 1.14
CA GLN A 201 20.80 13.21 1.09
C GLN A 201 19.46 13.91 0.94
N THR A 202 19.35 15.08 1.57
CA THR A 202 18.17 15.94 1.47
C THR A 202 18.60 17.35 1.12
N SER A 203 17.78 18.04 0.34
CA SER A 203 17.91 19.47 0.08
C SER A 203 16.55 20.05 -0.23
N LEU A 204 16.38 21.34 0.02
CA LEU A 204 15.18 22.09 -0.34
C LEU A 204 15.49 23.01 -1.51
N ASP A 205 14.54 23.18 -2.42
CA ASP A 205 14.59 24.18 -3.48
C ASP A 205 13.91 25.51 -3.06
N ARG A 206 13.91 26.51 -3.95
CA ARG A 206 13.28 27.83 -3.68
C ARG A 206 11.77 27.75 -3.45
N GLN A 207 11.10 26.70 -3.91
CA GLN A 207 9.67 26.45 -3.68
C GLN A 207 9.43 25.56 -2.45
N ASN A 208 10.46 25.29 -1.65
CA ASN A 208 10.43 24.39 -0.51
C ASN A 208 9.96 22.97 -0.89
N ASN A 209 10.20 22.54 -2.13
CA ASN A 209 10.11 21.14 -2.49
C ASN A 209 11.32 20.40 -1.91
N LEU A 210 11.06 19.24 -1.32
CA LEU A 210 12.07 18.38 -0.75
C LEU A 210 12.66 17.47 -1.82
N HIS A 211 13.95 17.63 -2.10
CA HIS A 211 14.76 16.70 -2.87
C HIS A 211 15.32 15.65 -1.91
N VAL A 212 15.08 14.38 -2.23
CA VAL A 212 15.62 13.23 -1.48
C VAL A 212 16.38 12.36 -2.45
N LEU A 213 17.66 12.13 -2.17
CA LEU A 213 18.50 11.19 -2.92
C LEU A 213 18.90 10.04 -2.01
N PHE A 214 18.50 8.82 -2.37
CA PHE A 214 18.77 7.62 -1.58
C PHE A 214 19.13 6.44 -2.49
N HIS A 215 19.90 5.49 -1.98
CA HIS A 215 20.33 4.33 -2.76
C HIS A 215 19.30 3.21 -2.66
N THR A 216 18.80 2.74 -3.80
CA THR A 216 17.88 1.60 -3.89
C THR A 216 18.65 0.28 -4.02
N SER A 217 19.85 0.33 -4.60
CA SER A 217 20.83 -0.75 -4.68
C SER A 217 22.25 -0.18 -4.52
N PRO A 218 23.31 -1.00 -4.38
CA PRO A 218 24.67 -0.49 -4.24
C PRO A 218 25.16 0.38 -5.40
N SER A 219 24.58 0.20 -6.60
CA SER A 219 24.95 0.92 -7.83
C SER A 219 23.87 1.86 -8.36
N VAL A 220 22.68 1.88 -7.76
CA VAL A 220 21.54 2.68 -8.20
C VAL A 220 21.04 3.58 -7.07
N ALA A 221 20.99 4.88 -7.37
CA ALA A 221 20.35 5.89 -6.55
C ALA A 221 19.01 6.31 -7.15
N CYS A 222 18.04 6.62 -6.30
CA CYS A 222 16.76 7.22 -6.64
C CYS A 222 16.76 8.64 -6.11
N HIS A 223 16.46 9.59 -6.98
CA HIS A 223 16.19 10.98 -6.66
C HIS A 223 14.68 11.20 -6.76
N THR A 224 14.07 11.70 -5.69
CA THR A 224 12.65 12.04 -5.66
C THR A 224 12.48 13.48 -5.21
N VAL A 225 11.54 14.20 -5.83
CA VAL A 225 11.16 15.57 -5.46
C VAL A 225 9.73 15.55 -4.94
N ILE A 226 9.53 16.02 -3.71
CA ILE A 226 8.24 16.05 -3.03
C ILE A 226 7.84 17.49 -2.74
N ASN A 227 6.62 17.86 -3.09
CA ASN A 227 6.13 19.22 -2.86
C ASN A 227 5.54 19.43 -1.45
N PRO A 228 5.28 20.69 -1.05
CA PRO A 228 4.64 20.99 0.24
C PRO A 228 3.24 20.40 0.45
N ALA A 229 2.58 19.91 -0.62
CA ALA A 229 1.32 19.18 -0.54
C ALA A 229 1.52 17.67 -0.31
N GLY A 230 2.76 17.19 -0.25
CA GLY A 230 3.12 15.78 -0.06
C GLY A 230 2.98 14.91 -1.31
N ARG A 231 2.93 15.52 -2.51
CA ARG A 231 2.93 14.79 -3.78
C ARG A 231 4.36 14.69 -4.31
N THR A 232 4.69 13.52 -4.83
CA THR A 232 5.91 13.32 -5.63
C THR A 232 5.72 13.98 -6.98
N ILE A 233 6.51 15.01 -7.31
CA ILE A 233 6.49 15.68 -8.62
C ILE A 233 7.41 14.96 -9.59
N GLU A 234 8.58 14.53 -9.11
CA GLU A 234 9.61 13.92 -9.93
C GLU A 234 10.21 12.71 -9.23
N ARG A 235 10.49 11.66 -10.01
CA ARG A 235 11.27 10.51 -9.58
C ARG A 235 12.19 10.06 -10.71
N THR A 236 13.48 10.12 -10.49
CA THR A 236 14.51 9.71 -11.45
C THR A 236 15.50 8.75 -10.80
N TYR A 237 16.04 7.83 -11.59
CA TYR A 237 17.07 6.90 -11.12
C TYR A 237 18.41 7.25 -11.76
N HIS A 238 19.47 6.97 -11.02
CA HIS A 238 20.83 7.40 -11.30
C HIS A 238 21.79 6.25 -11.02
N LYS A 239 22.71 6.00 -11.94
CA LYS A 239 23.89 5.15 -11.69
C LYS A 239 25.10 6.03 -11.38
N ASN A 240 26.10 5.41 -10.75
CA ASN A 240 27.40 6.04 -10.55
C ASN A 240 28.03 6.41 -11.91
N SER A 241 28.60 7.60 -11.99
CA SER A 241 29.40 8.03 -13.15
C SER A 241 30.88 7.70 -12.94
N ALA A 242 31.70 7.90 -13.97
CA ALA A 242 33.16 7.84 -13.82
C ALA A 242 33.71 8.90 -12.84
N THR A 243 32.97 10.00 -12.65
CA THR A 243 33.35 11.11 -11.75
C THR A 243 32.94 10.91 -10.30
N GLY A 244 32.16 9.87 -9.99
CA GLY A 244 31.84 9.48 -8.62
C GLY A 244 30.42 8.95 -8.41
N VAL A 245 29.96 9.07 -7.17
CA VAL A 245 28.61 8.66 -6.76
C VAL A 245 27.61 9.83 -6.86
N PRO A 246 26.33 9.57 -7.18
CA PRO A 246 25.30 10.60 -7.26
C PRO A 246 25.22 11.44 -5.98
N ARG A 247 25.17 12.77 -6.12
CA ARG A 247 25.00 13.70 -5.00
C ARG A 247 24.06 14.84 -5.34
N LEU A 248 23.34 15.36 -4.33
CA LEU A 248 22.58 16.60 -4.45
C LEU A 248 23.52 17.81 -4.40
N LEU A 249 23.34 18.73 -5.35
CA LEU A 249 24.04 20.01 -5.40
C LEU A 249 22.99 21.14 -5.44
N PRO A 250 22.82 21.88 -4.33
CA PRO A 250 22.06 23.13 -4.33
C PRO A 250 22.82 24.18 -5.14
N THR A 251 22.14 24.87 -6.05
CA THR A 251 22.71 25.97 -6.84
C THR A 251 22.47 27.30 -6.14
N THR A 252 23.25 28.33 -6.50
CA THR A 252 23.08 29.70 -5.97
C THR A 252 21.71 30.30 -6.31
N SER A 253 21.04 29.81 -7.36
CA SER A 253 19.67 30.19 -7.72
C SER A 253 18.58 29.55 -6.84
N GLY A 254 18.96 28.68 -5.90
CA GLY A 254 18.02 27.94 -5.05
C GLY A 254 17.38 26.73 -5.73
N ASN A 255 17.91 26.29 -6.89
CA ASN A 255 17.52 25.02 -7.48
C ASN A 255 18.39 23.90 -6.91
N VAL A 256 17.93 22.65 -7.04
CA VAL A 256 18.72 21.48 -6.61
C VAL A 256 18.82 20.51 -7.78
N SER A 257 20.05 20.13 -8.13
CA SER A 257 20.33 19.14 -9.17
C SER A 257 21.08 17.94 -8.60
N VAL A 258 21.05 16.83 -9.34
CA VAL A 258 21.89 15.65 -9.07
C VAL A 258 23.13 15.74 -9.94
N VAL A 259 24.31 15.60 -9.33
CA VAL A 259 25.61 15.58 -10.02
C VAL A 259 26.32 14.25 -9.82
N ASN A 260 27.35 13.98 -10.63
CA ASN A 260 28.13 12.73 -10.61
C ASN A 260 27.26 11.48 -10.83
N SER A 261 26.31 11.58 -11.75
CA SER A 261 25.42 10.48 -12.09
C SER A 261 25.20 10.33 -13.58
N ILE A 262 24.77 9.14 -13.97
CA ILE A 262 24.24 8.83 -15.31
C ILE A 262 22.76 8.47 -15.12
N PRO A 263 21.83 9.08 -15.87
CA PRO A 263 20.41 8.71 -15.83
C PRO A 263 20.24 7.20 -16.06
N TYR A 264 19.39 6.58 -15.25
CA TYR A 264 19.11 5.16 -15.29
C TYR A 264 17.61 4.92 -15.45
N ASP A 265 17.24 4.04 -16.37
CA ASP A 265 15.86 3.58 -16.54
C ASP A 265 15.77 2.09 -16.14
N PRO A 266 15.17 1.77 -14.99
CA PRO A 266 15.06 0.40 -14.51
C PRO A 266 14.25 -0.51 -15.43
N GLN A 267 13.30 0.02 -16.20
CA GLN A 267 12.44 -0.81 -17.07
C GLN A 267 13.22 -1.27 -18.30
N LYS A 268 13.93 -0.34 -18.96
CA LYS A 268 14.74 -0.67 -20.14
C LYS A 268 15.85 -1.68 -19.84
N GLU A 269 16.54 -1.56 -18.71
CA GLU A 269 17.56 -2.55 -18.35
C GLU A 269 16.97 -3.91 -17.94
N ALA A 270 15.80 -3.94 -17.32
CA ALA A 270 15.12 -5.20 -17.03
C ALA A 270 14.71 -5.93 -18.32
N GLU A 271 14.23 -5.19 -19.32
CA GLU A 271 13.93 -5.71 -20.66
C GLU A 271 15.18 -6.19 -21.39
N GLU A 272 16.29 -5.46 -21.31
CA GLU A 272 17.57 -5.88 -21.90
C GLU A 272 18.13 -7.12 -21.22
N LYS A 273 18.11 -7.19 -19.88
CA LYS A 273 18.52 -8.38 -19.14
C LYS A 273 17.66 -9.60 -19.44
N ALA A 274 16.36 -9.41 -19.65
CA ALA A 274 15.46 -10.50 -20.05
C ALA A 274 15.77 -11.05 -21.45
N LYS A 275 16.48 -10.30 -22.31
CA LYS A 275 16.93 -10.78 -23.63
C LYS A 275 18.17 -11.68 -23.54
N PHE A 276 18.94 -11.59 -22.45
CA PHE A 276 20.11 -12.44 -22.23
C PHE A 276 19.68 -13.67 -21.42
N HIS A 277 19.73 -14.84 -22.05
CA HIS A 277 19.51 -16.12 -21.37
C HIS A 277 20.68 -16.42 -20.44
N ASN A 278 20.40 -16.99 -19.26
CA ASN A 278 21.46 -17.37 -18.32
C ASN A 278 22.28 -18.52 -18.92
N ILE A 279 23.61 -18.49 -18.76
CA ILE A 279 24.52 -19.55 -19.26
C ILE A 279 24.17 -20.95 -18.69
N SER A 280 23.44 -20.99 -17.56
CA SER A 280 22.91 -22.21 -16.95
C SER A 280 21.70 -22.83 -17.68
N GLU A 281 21.14 -22.17 -18.70
CA GLU A 281 20.03 -22.67 -19.52
C GLU A 281 20.51 -23.37 -20.80
N ILE A 282 21.82 -23.47 -21.02
CA ILE A 282 22.38 -24.33 -22.05
C ILE A 282 22.20 -25.79 -21.58
N PRO A 283 21.41 -26.63 -22.28
CA PRO A 283 21.28 -28.03 -21.92
C PRO A 283 22.68 -28.66 -21.93
N GLY A 284 23.09 -29.24 -20.80
CA GLY A 284 24.36 -29.93 -20.66
C GLY A 284 24.44 -31.06 -21.70
N GLY A 285 25.19 -30.84 -22.76
CA GLY A 285 25.16 -31.72 -23.92
C GLY A 285 26.35 -31.53 -24.84
N VAL A 286 27.58 -31.64 -24.30
CA VAL A 286 28.70 -32.24 -25.04
C VAL A 286 29.61 -32.94 -24.01
N GLN A 287 29.37 -34.24 -23.80
CA GLN A 287 30.44 -35.14 -23.34
C GLN A 287 31.33 -35.40 -24.55
N GLN A 288 32.63 -35.12 -24.42
CA GLN A 288 33.68 -35.72 -25.26
C GLN A 288 34.27 -36.90 -24.50
#